data_AF-A0A9E5NFT6-F1
#
_entry.id   AF-A0A9E5NFT6-F1
#
_cell.length_a   1.000
_cell.length_b   1.000
_cell.length_c   1.000
_cell.angle_alpha   90.00
_cell.angle_beta   90.00
_cell.angle_gamma   90.00
#
_symmetry.space_group_name_H-M   'P 1'
#
loop_
_entity.id
_entity.type
_entity.pdbx_description
1 polymer ?
#
loop_
_entity_poly.entity_id
_entity_poly.type
_entity_poly.pdbx_seq_one_letter_code
_entity_poly.pdbx_strand_id
1 'polypeptide(L)'
;MNKRFYEFGYRYFRMPWELGPREELVGLVESGRIAPCRAIDLGCGTGSNAIFLAQHGFEVTGVDFAASAIEKARRRADSCGVK
;
A
#
# COMPACT_ATOMS: atom_id res chain seq x y z
N MET A 1 0.33 -7.57 -19.61
CA MET A 1 1.06 -6.32 -19.32
C MET A 1 2.40 -6.70 -18.68
N ASN A 2 3.54 -6.13 -19.12
CA ASN A 2 4.87 -6.62 -18.69
C ASN A 2 5.49 -5.73 -17.59
N LYS A 3 6.53 -6.22 -16.89
CA LYS A 3 7.20 -5.50 -15.80
C LYS A 3 7.62 -4.07 -16.17
N ARG A 4 8.13 -3.87 -17.39
CA ARG A 4 8.59 -2.55 -17.86
C ARG A 4 7.46 -1.52 -17.94
N PHE A 5 6.26 -1.94 -18.32
CA PHE A 5 5.09 -1.08 -18.34
C PHE A 5 4.79 -0.52 -16.94
N TYR A 6 4.74 -1.38 -15.92
CA TYR A 6 4.46 -0.95 -14.55
C TYR A 6 5.58 -0.07 -13.98
N GLU A 7 6.84 -0.45 -14.20
CA GLU A 7 7.98 0.36 -13.76
C GLU A 7 7.98 1.75 -14.37
N PHE A 8 7.69 1.85 -15.67
CA PHE A 8 7.58 3.13 -16.35
C PHE A 8 6.38 3.94 -15.85
N GLY A 9 5.24 3.28 -15.68
CA GLY A 9 4.01 3.87 -15.15
C GLY A 9 4.23 4.47 -13.77
N TYR A 10 4.73 3.68 -12.82
CA TYR A 10 5.01 4.14 -11.46
C TYR A 10 6.13 5.17 -11.40
N ARG A 11 7.08 5.21 -12.34
CA ARG A 11 8.12 6.25 -12.34
C ARG A 11 7.56 7.63 -12.69
N TYR A 12 6.74 7.70 -13.73
CA TYR A 12 6.43 8.97 -14.40
C TYR A 12 4.99 9.45 -14.24
N PHE A 13 4.09 8.55 -13.84
CA PHE A 13 2.68 8.86 -13.75
C PHE A 13 2.11 8.44 -12.40
N ARG A 14 0.88 8.90 -12.15
CA ARG A 14 0.01 8.33 -11.14
C ARG A 14 -0.86 7.27 -11.82
N MET A 15 -0.78 6.04 -11.35
CA MET A 15 -1.56 4.96 -11.94
C MET A 15 -3.04 5.11 -11.59
N PRO A 16 -3.97 4.71 -12.49
CA PRO A 16 -5.41 4.82 -12.25
C PRO A 16 -5.91 4.13 -10.98
N TRP A 17 -5.17 3.14 -10.49
CA TRP A 17 -5.50 2.38 -9.27
C TRP A 17 -4.91 2.98 -7.99
N GLU A 18 -4.22 4.13 -8.04
CA GLU A 18 -3.72 4.83 -6.85
C GLU A 18 -4.84 5.69 -6.19
N LEU A 19 -5.88 5.02 -5.69
CA LEU A 19 -7.14 5.64 -5.21
C LEU A 19 -7.25 5.78 -3.68
N GLY A 20 -6.22 5.36 -2.93
CA GLY A 20 -6.29 5.27 -1.46
C GLY A 20 -6.53 3.82 -0.99
N PRO A 21 -6.76 3.60 0.32
CA PRO A 21 -7.07 2.27 0.83
C PRO A 21 -8.44 1.81 0.31
N ARG A 22 -8.62 0.50 0.17
CA ARG A 22 -9.90 -0.10 -0.23
C ARG A 22 -10.96 0.17 0.84
N GLU A 23 -12.12 0.68 0.45
CA GLU A 23 -13.21 1.02 1.38
C GLU A 23 -13.65 -0.19 2.20
N GLU A 24 -13.62 -1.39 1.62
CA GLU A 24 -13.94 -2.64 2.31
C GLU A 24 -12.94 -2.95 3.42
N LEU A 25 -11.65 -2.67 3.18
CA LEU A 25 -10.61 -2.84 4.19
C LEU A 25 -10.76 -1.82 5.32
N VAL A 26 -11.04 -0.56 4.96
CA VAL A 26 -11.29 0.53 5.92
C VAL A 26 -12.45 0.15 6.84
N GLY A 27 -13.59 -0.25 6.26
CA GLY A 27 -14.76 -0.65 7.03
C GLY A 27 -14.50 -1.84 7.97
N LEU A 28 -13.70 -2.82 7.56
CA LEU A 28 -13.34 -3.97 8.41
C LEU A 28 -12.45 -3.58 9.61
N VAL A 29 -11.51 -2.66 9.41
CA VAL A 29 -10.60 -2.19 10.45
C VAL A 29 -11.32 -1.24 11.42
N GLU A 30 -12.02 -0.23 10.90
CA GLU A 30 -12.70 0.77 11.72
C GLU A 30 -13.89 0.20 12.50
N SER A 31 -14.56 -0.83 11.98
CA SER A 31 -15.60 -1.56 12.72
C SER A 31 -15.07 -2.48 13.82
N GLY A 32 -13.75 -2.67 13.92
CA GLY A 32 -13.13 -3.60 14.87
C GLY A 32 -13.38 -5.08 14.56
N ARG A 33 -13.92 -5.40 13.37
CA ARG A 33 -14.11 -6.80 12.92
C ARG A 33 -12.79 -7.53 12.74
N ILE A 34 -11.70 -6.78 12.51
CA ILE A 34 -10.34 -7.29 12.45
C ILE A 34 -9.49 -6.50 13.45
N ALA A 35 -8.96 -7.19 14.45
CA ALA A 35 -7.99 -6.60 15.37
C ALA A 35 -6.60 -6.49 14.71
N PRO A 36 -5.76 -5.51 15.12
CA PRO A 36 -4.41 -5.38 14.61
C PRO A 36 -3.61 -6.69 14.72
N CYS A 37 -3.01 -7.09 13.61
CA CYS A 37 -2.27 -8.34 13.49
C CYS A 37 -1.16 -8.23 12.44
N ARG A 38 -0.47 -9.34 12.18
CA ARG A 38 0.49 -9.45 11.08
C ARG A 38 -0.25 -9.62 9.75
N ALA A 39 0.04 -8.75 8.79
CA ALA A 39 -0.63 -8.73 7.49
C ALA A 39 0.37 -8.66 6.33
N ILE A 40 -0.07 -9.13 5.15
CA ILE A 40 0.68 -9.00 3.89
C ILE A 40 -0.20 -8.36 2.83
N ASP A 41 0.30 -7.33 2.15
CA ASP A 41 -0.36 -6.65 1.03
C ASP A 41 0.34 -7.02 -0.28
N LEU A 42 -0.28 -7.91 -1.06
CA LEU A 42 0.28 -8.47 -2.29
C LEU A 42 -0.08 -7.61 -3.50
N GLY A 43 0.94 -7.09 -4.18
CA GLY A 43 0.75 -6.06 -5.20
C GLY A 43 0.38 -4.72 -4.55
N CYS A 44 1.12 -4.34 -3.51
CA CYS A 44 0.79 -3.16 -2.69
C CYS A 44 0.88 -1.83 -3.46
N GLY A 45 1.52 -1.82 -4.63
CA GLY A 45 1.73 -0.62 -5.44
C GLY A 45 2.42 0.47 -4.64
N THR A 46 1.77 1.64 -4.53
CA THR A 46 2.30 2.76 -3.75
C THR A 46 1.87 2.73 -2.27
N GLY A 47 1.41 1.59 -1.78
CA GLY A 47 1.29 1.28 -0.36
C GLY A 47 0.01 1.74 0.33
N SER A 48 -1.06 2.08 -0.40
CA SER A 48 -2.25 2.68 0.23
C SER A 48 -2.90 1.81 1.31
N ASN A 49 -3.08 0.50 1.07
CA ASN A 49 -3.63 -0.41 2.09
C ASN A 49 -2.62 -0.66 3.21
N ALA A 50 -1.36 -0.96 2.86
CA ALA A 50 -0.30 -1.19 3.82
C ALA A 50 -0.12 0.00 4.81
N ILE A 51 -0.08 1.22 4.31
CA ILE A 51 0.05 2.43 5.14
C ILE A 51 -1.16 2.59 6.05
N PHE A 52 -2.37 2.41 5.52
CA PHE A 52 -3.60 2.47 6.31
C PHE A 52 -3.57 1.45 7.46
N LEU A 53 -3.20 0.21 7.18
CA LEU A 53 -3.07 -0.85 8.18
C LEU A 53 -2.01 -0.49 9.24
N ALA A 54 -0.84 -0.01 8.82
CA ALA A 54 0.21 0.39 9.73
C ALA A 54 -0.22 1.52 10.67
N GLN A 55 -0.97 2.51 10.16
CA GLN A 55 -1.53 3.60 10.97
C GLN A 55 -2.55 3.10 12.02
N HIS A 56 -3.15 1.93 11.80
CA HIS A 56 -4.08 1.27 12.72
C HIS A 56 -3.40 0.19 13.58
N GLY A 57 -2.07 0.19 13.67
CA GLY A 57 -1.30 -0.68 14.56
C GLY A 57 -1.06 -2.10 14.03
N PHE A 58 -1.38 -2.38 12.76
CA PHE A 58 -1.02 -3.65 12.13
C PHE A 58 0.48 -3.69 11.82
N GLU A 59 1.08 -4.87 11.94
CA GLU A 59 2.43 -5.15 11.43
C GLU A 59 2.29 -5.66 9.99
N VAL A 60 2.44 -4.76 9.02
CA VAL A 60 2.18 -5.09 7.61
C VAL A 60 3.46 -5.19 6.78
N THR A 61 3.51 -6.19 5.90
CA THR A 61 4.54 -6.29 4.84
C THR A 61 3.90 -6.03 3.49
N GLY A 62 4.29 -4.93 2.82
CA GLY A 62 3.91 -4.66 1.44
C GLY A 62 4.86 -5.31 0.44
N VAL A 63 4.32 -6.00 -0.56
CA VAL A 63 5.11 -6.65 -1.62
C VAL A 63 4.63 -6.17 -2.98
N ASP A 64 5.55 -5.72 -3.82
CA ASP A 64 5.30 -5.40 -5.22
C ASP A 64 6.54 -5.73 -6.06
N PHE A 65 6.34 -6.14 -7.31
CA PHE A 65 7.45 -6.45 -8.21
C PHE A 65 8.06 -5.19 -8.84
N ALA A 66 7.36 -4.07 -8.81
CA ALA A 66 7.81 -2.79 -9.34
C ALA A 66 8.60 -2.02 -8.27
N ALA A 67 9.91 -1.88 -8.48
CA ALA A 67 10.80 -1.18 -7.56
C ALA A 67 10.42 0.30 -7.41
N SER A 68 9.98 0.95 -8.49
CA SER A 68 9.47 2.33 -8.46
C SER A 68 8.18 2.48 -7.64
N ALA A 69 7.32 1.46 -7.59
CA ALA A 69 6.15 1.44 -6.72
C ALA A 69 6.56 1.39 -5.25
N ILE A 70 7.49 0.48 -4.91
CA ILE A 70 8.05 0.33 -3.56
C ILE A 70 8.76 1.60 -3.10
N GLU A 71 9.51 2.28 -3.96
CA GLU A 71 10.15 3.56 -3.62
C GLU A 71 9.12 4.62 -3.24
N LYS A 72 8.04 4.75 -4.01
CA LYS A 72 6.93 5.65 -3.69
C LYS A 72 6.21 5.24 -2.40
N ALA A 73 5.99 3.94 -2.20
CA ALA A 73 5.35 3.40 -0.99
C ALA A 73 6.15 3.77 0.27
N ARG A 74 7.48 3.58 0.24
CA ARG A 74 8.37 3.96 1.35
C ARG A 74 8.31 5.45 1.67
N ARG A 75 8.43 6.31 0.65
CA ARG A 75 8.32 7.77 0.85
C ARG A 75 6.96 8.18 1.45
N ARG A 76 5.88 7.54 1.02
CA ARG A 76 4.54 7.78 1.57
C ARG A 76 4.43 7.28 3.01
N ALA A 77 4.93 6.08 3.30
CA ALA A 77 4.98 5.53 4.66
C ALA A 77 5.73 6.46 5.61
N ASP A 78 6.93 6.91 5.21
CA ASP A 78 7.74 7.87 5.96
C ASP A 78 6.96 9.18 6.24
N SER A 79 6.27 9.72 5.22
CA SER A 79 5.45 10.93 5.38
C SER A 79 4.23 10.75 6.29
N CYS A 80 3.79 9.51 6.48
CA CYS A 80 2.70 9.12 7.37
C CYS A 80 3.18 8.68 8.75
N GLY A 81 4.49 8.68 9.02
CA GLY A 81 5.08 8.27 10.31
C GLY A 81 5.01 6.76 10.56
N VAL A 82 4.91 5.95 9.51
CA VAL A 82 4.86 4.49 9.58
C VAL A 82 5.97 3.84 8.76
N LYS A 83 6.28 2.58 9.04
CA LYS A 83 7.36 1.82 8.40
C LYS A 83 6.82 0.71 7.51
#